data_AF-A0A973RLH8-F1
#
_entry.id   AF-A0A973RLH8-F1
#
_cell.length_a   1.000
_cell.length_b   1.000
_cell.length_c   1.000
_cell.angle_alpha   90.00
_cell.angle_beta   90.00
_cell.angle_gamma   90.00
#
_symmetry.space_group_name_H-M   'P 1'
#
loop_
_entity.id
_entity.type
_entity.pdbx_description
1 polymer ?
#
loop_
_entity_poly.entity_id
_entity_poly.type
_entity_poly.pdbx_seq_one_letter_code
_entity_poly.pdbx_strand_id
1 'polypeptide(L)'
;MATKQSPRTPTKPADLNAPFFDIRETAWILKCSVDTVRRAITAGLLPCSQAKKGGTIRVSQDDLQAYHEATRIVALPRRTGRRRPARAAA
;
A
#
# COMPACT_ATOMS: atom_id res chain seq x y z
N MET A 1 20.32 -5.87 20.22
CA MET A 1 18.87 -5.63 20.44
C MET A 1 18.20 -5.47 19.09
N ALA A 2 17.61 -6.53 18.51
CA ALA A 2 16.93 -6.43 17.22
C ALA A 2 15.56 -5.76 17.43
N THR A 3 15.41 -4.50 16.99
CA THR A 3 14.14 -3.79 16.99
C THR A 3 13.19 -4.51 16.03
N LYS A 4 12.16 -5.19 16.58
CA LYS A 4 11.11 -5.81 15.76
C LYS A 4 10.38 -4.72 14.99
N GLN A 5 10.68 -4.58 13.71
CA GLN A 5 10.05 -3.59 12.84
C GLN A 5 8.55 -3.91 12.73
N SER A 6 7.71 -2.89 12.98
CA SER A 6 6.25 -3.04 12.97
C SER A 6 5.78 -3.62 11.63
N PRO A 7 4.85 -4.59 11.62
CA PRO A 7 4.45 -5.27 10.41
C PRO A 7 3.74 -4.37 9.37
N ARG A 8 3.41 -3.14 9.77
CA ARG A 8 2.75 -2.12 8.95
C ARG A 8 3.72 -1.10 8.34
N THR A 9 5.00 -1.16 8.69
CA THR A 9 5.98 -0.20 8.18
C THR A 9 6.36 -0.57 6.75
N PRO A 10 6.28 0.38 5.78
CA PRO A 10 6.81 0.18 4.45
C PRO A 10 8.31 -0.13 4.51
N THR A 11 8.77 -1.04 3.67
CA THR A 11 10.17 -1.48 3.64
C THR A 11 10.73 -1.18 2.25
N LYS A 12 11.94 -0.62 2.19
CA LYS A 12 12.60 -0.39 0.91
C LYS A 12 12.90 -1.76 0.25
N PRO A 13 12.52 -1.97 -1.01
CA PRO A 13 12.85 -3.19 -1.71
C PRO A 13 14.37 -3.35 -1.83
N ALA A 14 14.83 -4.61 -1.78
CA ALA A 14 16.23 -4.94 -1.99
C ALA A 14 16.67 -4.66 -3.44
N ASP A 15 15.78 -4.95 -4.39
CA ASP A 15 15.95 -4.69 -5.82
C ASP A 15 14.70 -4.00 -6.37
N LEU A 16 14.88 -2.87 -7.07
CA LEU A 16 13.79 -2.10 -7.68
C LEU A 16 13.33 -2.71 -9.02
N ASN A 17 14.11 -3.60 -9.61
CA ASN A 17 13.79 -4.27 -10.87
C ASN A 17 13.33 -5.72 -10.65
N ALA A 18 12.99 -6.08 -9.41
CA ALA A 18 12.46 -7.40 -9.12
C ALA A 18 11.11 -7.60 -9.83
N PRO A 19 10.85 -8.79 -10.40
CA PRO A 19 9.58 -9.06 -11.10
C PRO A 19 8.37 -9.09 -10.15
N PHE A 20 8.61 -9.31 -8.86
CA PHE A 20 7.58 -9.38 -7.83
C PHE A 20 8.02 -8.64 -6.57
N PHE A 21 7.06 -7.95 -5.96
CA PHE A 21 7.24 -7.20 -4.72
C PHE A 21 6.31 -7.70 -3.62
N ASP A 22 6.79 -7.71 -2.39
CA ASP A 22 5.95 -7.91 -1.22
C ASP A 22 5.15 -6.64 -0.90
N ILE A 23 4.03 -6.79 -0.19
CA ILE A 23 3.15 -5.66 0.20
C ILE A 23 3.89 -4.46 0.81
N ARG A 24 4.93 -4.69 1.61
CA ARG A 24 5.68 -3.61 2.27
C ARG A 24 6.54 -2.84 1.28
N GLU A 25 7.09 -3.53 0.30
CA GLU A 25 7.87 -2.97 -0.80
C GLU A 25 6.95 -2.21 -1.74
N THR A 26 5.81 -2.80 -2.09
CA THR A 26 4.76 -2.13 -2.88
C THR A 26 4.33 -0.81 -2.20
N ALA A 27 4.10 -0.82 -0.89
CA ALA A 27 3.75 0.39 -0.13
C ALA A 27 4.86 1.45 -0.20
N TRP A 28 6.12 1.02 -0.16
CA TRP A 28 7.27 1.92 -0.27
C TRP A 28 7.41 2.52 -1.68
N ILE A 29 7.18 1.73 -2.71
CA ILE A 29 7.21 2.16 -4.13
C ILE A 29 6.08 3.17 -4.39
N LEU A 30 4.86 2.83 -3.98
CA LEU A 30 3.67 3.68 -4.14
C LEU A 30 3.62 4.88 -3.16
N LYS A 31 4.62 5.02 -2.27
CA LYS A 31 4.69 6.07 -1.25
C LYS A 31 3.41 6.18 -0.41
N CYS A 32 2.83 5.05 -0.05
CA CYS A 32 1.59 4.96 0.73
C CYS A 32 1.71 4.01 1.93
N SER A 33 0.65 3.90 2.73
CA SER A 33 0.64 2.99 3.88
C SER A 33 0.39 1.55 3.45
N VAL A 34 0.91 0.58 4.21
CA VAL A 34 0.63 -0.86 4.00
C VAL A 34 -0.89 -1.14 4.05
N ASP A 35 -1.62 -0.45 4.91
CA ASP A 35 -3.08 -0.56 5.00
C ASP A 35 -3.78 -0.02 3.75
N THR A 36 -3.24 1.01 3.08
CA THR A 36 -3.74 1.51 1.80
C THR A 36 -3.62 0.43 0.72
N VAL A 37 -2.46 -0.23 0.64
CA VAL A 37 -2.23 -1.32 -0.32
C VAL A 37 -3.18 -2.49 -0.05
N ARG A 38 -3.34 -2.89 1.22
CA ARG A 38 -4.30 -3.95 1.60
C ARG A 38 -5.73 -3.60 1.19
N ARG A 39 -6.16 -2.35 1.40
CA ARG A 39 -7.49 -1.89 0.97
C ARG A 39 -7.65 -1.94 -0.55
N ALA A 40 -6.63 -1.55 -1.32
CA ALA A 40 -6.66 -1.62 -2.78
C ALA A 40 -6.81 -3.06 -3.28
N ILE A 41 -6.09 -4.00 -2.65
CA ILE A 41 -6.19 -5.44 -2.95
C ILE A 41 -7.58 -5.97 -2.61
N THR A 42 -8.09 -5.67 -1.40
CA THR A 42 -9.44 -6.10 -0.99
C THR A 42 -10.54 -5.51 -1.88
N ALA A 43 -10.32 -4.30 -2.42
CA ALA A 43 -11.23 -3.66 -3.37
C ALA A 43 -11.09 -4.19 -4.80
N GLY A 44 -10.14 -5.09 -5.09
CA GLY A 44 -9.89 -5.62 -6.43
C GLY A 44 -9.21 -4.62 -7.39
N LEU A 45 -8.65 -3.53 -6.87
CA LEU A 45 -8.00 -2.49 -7.68
C LEU A 45 -6.54 -2.82 -8.00
N LEU A 46 -5.87 -3.53 -7.09
CA LEU A 46 -4.49 -3.96 -7.25
C LEU A 46 -4.47 -5.50 -7.32
N PRO A 47 -4.16 -6.09 -8.49
CA PRO A 47 -3.99 -7.53 -8.62
C PRO A 47 -2.86 -8.02 -7.71
N CYS A 48 -3.04 -9.19 -7.11
CA CYS A 48 -2.01 -9.81 -6.30
C CYS A 48 -2.05 -11.33 -6.42
N SER A 49 -0.88 -11.93 -6.33
CA SER A 49 -0.69 -13.38 -6.27
C SER A 49 -0.47 -13.82 -4.83
N GLN A 50 -1.26 -14.81 -4.39
CA GLN A 50 -1.13 -15.46 -3.09
C GLN A 50 -1.10 -16.97 -3.29
N ALA A 51 -0.04 -17.63 -2.82
CA ALA A 51 0.09 -19.08 -2.94
C ALA A 51 -0.91 -19.85 -2.05
N LYS A 52 -1.33 -19.24 -0.94
CA LYS A 52 -2.34 -19.78 -0.02
C LYS A 52 -3.08 -18.63 0.67
N LYS A 53 -4.31 -18.88 1.13
CA LYS A 53 -5.07 -17.92 1.93
C LYS A 53 -4.28 -17.55 3.21
N GLY A 54 -3.98 -16.27 3.39
CA GLY A 54 -3.15 -15.78 4.50
C GLY A 54 -1.63 -15.98 4.31
N GLY A 55 -1.19 -16.41 3.13
CA GLY A 55 0.22 -16.48 2.76
C GLY A 55 0.82 -15.13 2.38
N THR A 56 2.07 -15.16 1.93
CA THR A 56 2.76 -13.97 1.42
C THR A 56 2.06 -13.44 0.18
N ILE A 57 1.80 -12.15 0.19
CA ILE A 57 1.15 -11.44 -0.92
C ILE A 57 2.24 -10.87 -1.80
N ARG A 58 2.24 -11.27 -3.07
CA ARG A 58 3.17 -10.78 -4.09
C ARG A 58 2.41 -9.99 -5.15
N VAL A 59 2.97 -8.85 -5.53
CA VAL A 59 2.43 -7.98 -6.59
C VAL A 59 3.45 -7.97 -7.72
N SER A 60 3.01 -8.19 -8.96
CA SER A 60 3.92 -8.14 -10.11
C SER A 60 4.31 -6.70 -10.40
N GLN A 61 5.46 -6.51 -11.05
CA GLN A 61 5.88 -5.18 -11.48
C GLN A 61 4.89 -4.55 -12.48
N ASP A 62 4.39 -5.32 -13.44
CA ASP A 62 3.41 -4.88 -14.43
C ASP A 62 2.11 -4.41 -13.78
N ASP A 63 1.57 -5.16 -12.82
CA ASP A 63 0.35 -4.78 -12.09
C ASP A 63 0.54 -3.49 -11.30
N LEU A 64 1.72 -3.31 -10.72
CA LEU A 64 2.07 -2.13 -9.93
C LEU A 64 2.18 -0.90 -10.83
N GLN A 65 2.76 -1.05 -12.01
CA GLN A 65 2.82 0.00 -13.02
C GLN A 65 1.42 0.36 -13.54
N ALA A 66 0.62 -0.63 -13.92
CA ALA A 66 -0.75 -0.42 -14.39
C ALA A 66 -1.60 0.31 -13.32
N TYR A 67 -1.47 -0.10 -12.05
CA TYR A 67 -2.14 0.57 -10.93
C TYR A 67 -1.68 2.02 -10.76
N HIS A 68 -0.37 2.27 -10.83
CA HIS A 68 0.19 3.62 -10.72
C HIS A 68 -0.31 4.54 -11.85
N GLU A 69 -0.35 4.03 -13.09
CA GLU A 69 -0.90 4.76 -14.24
C GLU A 69 -2.39 5.05 -14.06
N ALA A 70 -3.19 4.07 -13.65
CA ALA A 70 -4.62 4.24 -13.39
C ALA A 70 -4.90 5.27 -12.28
N THR A 71 -4.14 5.23 -11.19
CA THR A 71 -4.31 6.17 -10.07
C THR A 71 -3.75 7.57 -10.35
N ARG A 72 -2.81 7.72 -11.29
CA ARG A 72 -2.35 9.04 -11.73
C ARG A 72 -3.43 9.81 -12.50
N ILE A 73 -4.22 9.11 -13.30
CA ILE A 73 -5.30 9.70 -14.12
C ILE A 73 -6.50 10.07 -13.22
N VAL A 74 -6.80 9.22 -12.24
CA VAL A 74 -7.88 9.47 -11.26
C VAL A 74 -7.29 10.21 -10.06
N ALA A 75 -7.14 11.53 -10.16
CA ALA A 75 -6.81 12.37 -9.02
C ALA A 75 -7.94 12.29 -7.98
N LEU A 76 -7.88 11.31 -7.09
CA LEU A 76 -8.85 11.15 -6.00
C LEU A 76 -8.84 12.45 -5.17
N PRO A 77 -10.00 13.07 -4.90
CA PRO A 77 -10.03 14.28 -4.11
C PRO A 77 -9.38 13.98 -2.76
N ARG A 78 -8.28 14.68 -2.47
CA ARG A 78 -7.65 14.67 -1.15
C ARG A 78 -8.76 14.97 -0.16
N ARG A 79 -9.17 13.97 0.64
CA ARG A 79 -10.06 14.19 1.78
C ARG A 79 -9.29 15.09 2.75
N THR A 80 -9.45 16.40 2.56
CA THR A 80 -9.04 17.42 3.51
C THR A 80 -9.65 17.04 4.85
N GLY A 81 -8.77 16.95 5.86
CA GLY A 81 -9.06 16.28 7.12
C GLY A 81 -10.42 16.68 7.67
N ARG A 82 -11.19 15.69 8.13
CA ARG A 82 -12.33 15.92 9.01
C ARG A 82 -11.85 16.85 10.12
N ARG A 83 -12.26 18.12 10.06
CA ARG A 83 -12.13 19.05 11.19
C ARG A 83 -12.79 18.35 12.37
N ARG A 84 -11.98 17.88 13.32
CA ARG A 84 -12.52 17.47 14.63
C ARG A 84 -13.28 18.69 15.15
N PRO A 85 -14.58 18.60 15.50
CA PRO A 85 -15.22 19.71 16.18
C PRO A 85 -14.39 19.98 17.44
N ALA A 86 -13.98 21.23 17.62
CA ALA A 86 -13.35 21.68 18.85
C ALA A 86 -14.26 21.23 19.98
N ARG A 87 -13.74 20.39 20.88
CA ARG A 87 -14.47 19.90 22.04
C ARG A 87 -15.04 21.13 22.75
N ALA A 88 -16.36 21.24 22.81
CA ALA A 88 -17.04 22.33 23.48
C ALA A 88 -16.54 22.39 24.93
N ALA A 89 -16.25 23.61 25.37
CA ALA A 89 -15.86 23.95 26.72
C ALA A 89 -16.91 23.46 27.74
N ALA A 90 -16.40 22.95 28.87
CA ALA A 90 -17.10 22.86 30.14
C ALA A 90 -16.08 23.20 31.22
#